data_AF-A0A7L5DXC4-F1
#
_entry.id   AF-A0A7L5DXC4-F1
#
_cell.length_a   1.000
_cell.length_b   1.000
_cell.length_c   1.000
_cell.angle_alpha   90.00
_cell.angle_beta   90.00
_cell.angle_gamma   90.00
#
_symmetry.space_group_name_H-M   'P 1'
#
loop_
_entity.id
_entity.type
_entity.pdbx_description
1 polymer ?
#
loop_
_entity_poly.entity_id
_entity_poly.type
_entity_poly.pdbx_seq_one_letter_code
_entity_poly.pdbx_strand_id
1 'polypeptide(L)'
;MNPVLERLGIFPEAEAFFHAESLCFDYGGVSEVYDQGYHYVPTTDGLWLAGNRYAQEVVITNSAMEAIAWYAIHRSSYADPAALAFVSLGNLPTPAQLSWLRSAFRRRKFTLVFAHSLLGKLTDIKAACLLKGKTVSLCWQKKKAAVSYQGRTADFDESCCSLHHFEKAFGLRLGIRTSKPALHVTHLIQLQYDSSKIDYPQARA
;
A
#
# COMPACT_ATOMS: atom_id res chain seq x y z
N MET A 1 -17.26 -18.43 -2.92
CA MET A 1 -16.84 -17.13 -2.41
C MET A 1 -16.57 -17.26 -0.92
N ASN A 2 -15.44 -16.72 -0.47
CA ASN A 2 -15.06 -16.70 0.93
C ASN A 2 -16.05 -15.85 1.77
N PRO A 3 -16.64 -16.38 2.86
CA PRO A 3 -17.63 -15.64 3.66
C PRO A 3 -17.11 -14.35 4.30
N VAL A 4 -15.81 -14.25 4.57
CA VAL A 4 -15.20 -13.03 5.12
C VAL A 4 -15.16 -11.94 4.06
N LEU A 5 -14.79 -12.29 2.83
CA LEU A 5 -14.75 -11.35 1.71
C LEU A 5 -16.17 -10.88 1.34
N GLU A 6 -17.14 -11.77 1.33
CA GLU A 6 -18.55 -11.43 1.09
C GLU A 6 -19.06 -10.40 2.10
N ARG A 7 -18.79 -10.58 3.39
CA ARG A 7 -19.14 -9.59 4.44
C ARG A 7 -18.44 -8.24 4.27
N LEU A 8 -17.24 -8.24 3.69
CA LEU A 8 -16.52 -7.01 3.36
C LEU A 8 -17.06 -6.34 2.08
N GLY A 9 -18.12 -6.88 1.46
CA GLY A 9 -18.66 -6.38 0.20
C GLY A 9 -17.73 -6.63 -1.00
N ILE A 10 -16.80 -7.58 -0.88
CA ILE A 10 -15.93 -7.99 -1.98
C ILE A 10 -16.70 -8.94 -2.89
N PHE A 11 -16.68 -8.65 -4.18
CA PHE A 11 -17.37 -9.40 -5.22
C PHE A 11 -16.53 -10.59 -5.74
N PRO A 12 -17.15 -11.63 -6.32
CA PRO A 12 -16.46 -12.85 -6.73
C PRO A 12 -15.31 -12.60 -7.72
N GLU A 13 -15.45 -11.63 -8.62
CA GLU A 13 -14.41 -11.32 -9.61
C GLU A 13 -13.14 -10.73 -8.97
N ALA A 14 -13.25 -10.01 -7.85
CA ALA A 14 -12.08 -9.52 -7.11
C ALA A 14 -11.43 -10.67 -6.35
N GLU A 15 -12.22 -11.51 -5.68
CA GLU A 15 -11.70 -12.72 -5.04
C GLU A 15 -10.90 -13.57 -6.03
N ALA A 16 -11.45 -13.82 -7.21
CA ALA A 16 -10.78 -14.58 -8.27
C ALA A 16 -9.53 -13.87 -8.81
N PHE A 17 -9.58 -12.55 -9.02
CA PHE A 17 -8.43 -11.78 -9.48
C PHE A 17 -7.25 -11.82 -8.51
N PHE A 18 -7.53 -11.85 -7.21
CA PHE A 18 -6.52 -11.86 -6.15
C PHE A 18 -6.18 -13.26 -5.64
N HIS A 19 -6.81 -14.32 -6.14
CA HIS A 19 -6.66 -15.69 -5.62
C HIS A 19 -6.86 -15.73 -4.09
N ALA A 20 -7.93 -15.08 -3.63
CA ALA A 20 -8.16 -14.81 -2.22
C ALA A 20 -9.12 -15.82 -1.54
N GLU A 21 -9.29 -17.01 -2.10
CA GLU A 21 -10.27 -18.00 -1.63
C GLU A 21 -9.96 -18.46 -0.19
N SER A 22 -8.68 -18.62 0.15
CA SER A 22 -8.22 -19.09 1.47
C SER A 22 -7.75 -17.97 2.41
N LEU A 23 -7.71 -16.71 1.96
CA LEU A 23 -7.16 -15.56 2.71
C LEU A 23 -5.76 -15.80 3.30
N CYS A 24 -4.99 -16.63 2.59
CA CYS A 24 -3.62 -16.97 2.92
C CYS A 24 -2.77 -16.62 1.69
N PHE A 25 -1.85 -15.67 1.84
CA PHE A 25 -1.10 -15.10 0.73
C PHE A 25 0.37 -15.42 0.91
N ASP A 26 0.96 -16.19 -0.01
CA ASP A 26 2.36 -16.62 0.07
C ASP A 26 3.33 -15.53 -0.45
N TYR A 27 4.37 -15.27 0.34
CA TYR A 27 5.47 -14.35 0.05
C TYR A 27 6.77 -15.13 -0.21
N GLY A 28 6.69 -16.38 -0.69
CA GLY A 28 7.85 -17.22 -1.00
C GLY A 28 8.35 -18.00 0.22
N GLY A 29 7.44 -18.64 0.95
CA GLY A 29 7.74 -19.53 2.09
C GLY A 29 7.26 -19.00 3.44
N VAL A 30 6.74 -17.77 3.48
CA VAL A 30 6.03 -17.20 4.63
C VAL A 30 4.74 -16.56 4.15
N SER A 31 3.67 -16.66 4.92
CA SER A 31 2.34 -16.27 4.48
C SER A 31 1.74 -15.17 5.34
N GLU A 32 1.03 -14.24 4.69
CA GLU A 32 0.01 -13.44 5.34
C GLU A 32 -1.24 -14.27 5.55
N VAL A 33 -1.89 -14.13 6.70
CA VAL A 33 -3.15 -14.80 7.01
C VAL A 33 -4.14 -13.76 7.53
N TYR A 34 -5.33 -13.73 6.93
CA TYR A 34 -6.41 -12.85 7.35
C TYR A 34 -7.64 -13.66 7.74
N ASP A 35 -8.23 -13.31 8.87
CA ASP A 35 -9.46 -13.90 9.41
C ASP A 35 -10.28 -12.82 10.14
N GLN A 36 -11.51 -13.14 10.55
CA GLN A 36 -12.42 -12.22 11.23
C GLN A 36 -11.86 -11.63 12.53
N GLY A 37 -10.97 -12.35 13.21
CA GLY A 37 -10.43 -11.95 14.51
C GLY A 37 -8.98 -11.47 14.50
N TYR A 38 -8.24 -11.69 13.41
CA TYR A 38 -6.83 -11.34 13.35
C TYR A 38 -6.34 -11.14 11.92
N HIS A 39 -5.30 -10.32 11.79
CA HIS A 39 -4.56 -10.13 10.55
C HIS A 39 -3.08 -10.28 10.84
N TYR A 40 -2.49 -11.37 10.38
CA TYR A 40 -1.06 -11.60 10.44
C TYR A 40 -0.42 -11.20 9.12
N VAL A 41 0.44 -10.18 9.14
CA VAL A 41 1.26 -9.76 8.00
C VAL A 41 2.71 -10.11 8.31
N PRO A 42 3.42 -10.86 7.43
CA PRO A 42 4.78 -11.29 7.71
C PRO A 42 5.79 -10.15 7.59
N THR A 43 6.89 -10.29 8.32
CA THR A 43 8.15 -9.59 8.01
C THR A 43 8.96 -10.51 7.12
N THR A 44 9.21 -10.09 5.87
CA THR A 44 9.80 -10.94 4.84
C THR A 44 10.56 -10.11 3.80
N ASP A 45 11.53 -10.73 3.15
CA ASP A 45 12.20 -10.19 1.96
C ASP A 45 11.50 -10.61 0.65
N GLY A 46 10.55 -11.54 0.74
CA GLY A 46 9.73 -11.97 -0.40
C GLY A 46 8.54 -11.04 -0.64
N LEU A 47 7.78 -11.30 -1.69
CA LEU A 47 6.68 -10.44 -2.12
C LEU A 47 5.50 -11.28 -2.56
N TRP A 48 4.30 -10.75 -2.34
CA TRP A 48 3.09 -11.29 -2.92
C TRP A 48 2.68 -10.45 -4.12
N LEU A 49 2.19 -11.11 -5.18
CA LEU A 49 1.82 -10.48 -6.46
C LEU A 49 0.44 -10.93 -6.91
N ALA A 50 -0.33 -9.99 -7.44
CA ALA A 50 -1.54 -10.28 -8.20
C ALA A 50 -1.63 -9.38 -9.46
N GLY A 51 -2.35 -9.86 -10.47
CA GLY A 51 -2.54 -9.15 -11.73
C GLY A 51 -1.43 -9.37 -12.76
N ASN A 52 -1.30 -8.43 -13.70
CA ASN A 52 -0.54 -8.64 -14.93
C ASN A 52 0.87 -8.04 -14.86
N ARG A 53 1.91 -8.81 -15.21
CA ARG A 53 3.30 -8.30 -15.33
C ARG A 53 3.46 -7.15 -16.33
N TYR A 54 2.54 -7.02 -17.29
CA TYR A 54 2.50 -5.96 -18.30
C TYR A 54 1.60 -4.79 -17.93
N ALA A 55 1.04 -4.78 -16.71
CA ALA A 55 0.21 -3.71 -16.19
C ALA A 55 0.82 -2.32 -16.40
N GLN A 56 -0.03 -1.33 -16.62
CA GLN A 56 0.38 0.06 -16.80
C GLN A 56 0.78 0.71 -15.47
N GLU A 57 0.13 0.25 -14.39
CA GLU A 57 0.31 0.77 -13.04
C GLU A 57 0.49 -0.38 -12.05
N VAL A 58 1.41 -0.16 -11.11
CA VAL A 58 1.74 -1.08 -10.03
C VAL A 58 1.36 -0.44 -8.71
N VAL A 59 0.44 -1.07 -8.00
CA VAL A 59 -0.04 -0.64 -6.69
C VAL A 59 0.74 -1.43 -5.64
N ILE A 60 1.42 -0.72 -4.73
CA ILE A 60 2.30 -1.31 -3.72
C ILE A 60 1.70 -1.09 -2.34
N THR A 61 1.51 -2.16 -1.58
CA THR A 61 0.91 -2.17 -0.23
C THR A 61 1.82 -2.87 0.79
N ASN A 62 1.44 -2.79 2.06
CA ASN A 62 2.04 -3.60 3.14
C ASN A 62 1.44 -5.02 3.24
N SER A 63 0.20 -5.22 2.79
CA SER A 63 -0.50 -6.49 2.88
C SER A 63 -1.35 -6.75 1.63
N ALA A 64 -1.61 -8.01 1.33
CA ALA A 64 -2.50 -8.43 0.26
C ALA A 64 -3.95 -7.99 0.53
N MET A 65 -4.38 -8.07 1.79
CA MET A 65 -5.71 -7.56 2.18
C MET A 65 -5.84 -6.04 2.01
N GLU A 66 -4.78 -5.26 2.22
CA GLU A 66 -4.80 -3.83 1.91
C GLU A 66 -4.94 -3.58 0.40
N ALA A 67 -4.34 -4.43 -0.45
CA ALA A 67 -4.49 -4.35 -1.90
C ALA A 67 -5.92 -4.65 -2.35
N ILE A 68 -6.51 -5.72 -1.81
CA ILE A 68 -7.92 -6.10 -2.06
C ILE A 68 -8.85 -4.96 -1.63
N ALA A 69 -8.66 -4.42 -0.42
CA ALA A 69 -9.49 -3.35 0.11
C ALA A 69 -9.37 -2.05 -0.71
N TRP A 70 -8.15 -1.67 -1.06
CA TRP A 70 -7.91 -0.51 -1.92
C TRP A 70 -8.62 -0.64 -3.27
N TYR A 71 -8.51 -1.81 -3.90
CA TYR A 71 -9.14 -2.06 -5.19
C TYR A 71 -10.66 -2.01 -5.10
N ALA A 72 -11.25 -2.62 -4.06
CA ALA A 72 -12.69 -2.59 -3.84
C ALA A 72 -13.24 -1.17 -3.74
N ILE A 73 -12.57 -0.30 -2.97
CA ILE A 73 -12.96 1.10 -2.80
C ILE A 73 -12.79 1.92 -4.08
N HIS A 74 -11.74 1.65 -4.87
CA HIS A 74 -11.38 2.44 -6.04
C HIS A 74 -11.84 1.83 -7.37
N ARG A 75 -12.57 0.71 -7.36
CA ARG A 75 -12.93 -0.05 -8.56
C ARG A 75 -13.56 0.82 -9.65
N SER A 76 -14.44 1.74 -9.28
CA SER A 76 -15.12 2.64 -10.23
C SER A 76 -14.14 3.50 -11.04
N SER A 77 -12.96 3.76 -10.51
CA SER A 77 -11.88 4.51 -11.18
C SER A 77 -10.99 3.63 -12.06
N TYR A 78 -11.10 2.31 -11.95
CA TYR A 78 -10.28 1.32 -12.67
C TYR A 78 -11.18 0.30 -13.37
N ALA A 79 -11.70 0.69 -14.54
CA ALA A 79 -12.58 -0.14 -15.34
C ALA A 79 -11.93 -1.44 -15.85
N ASP A 80 -10.60 -1.44 -16.06
CA ASP A 80 -9.83 -2.60 -16.50
C ASP A 80 -8.85 -3.07 -15.41
N PRO A 81 -9.19 -4.12 -14.65
CA PRO A 81 -8.27 -4.70 -13.67
C PRO A 81 -6.97 -5.23 -14.28
N ALA A 82 -6.95 -5.62 -15.58
CA ALA A 82 -5.74 -6.11 -16.23
C ALA A 82 -4.69 -5.00 -16.47
N ALA A 83 -5.09 -3.73 -16.36
CA ALA A 83 -4.18 -2.59 -16.39
C ALA A 83 -3.40 -2.42 -15.07
N LEU A 84 -3.76 -3.16 -14.01
CA LEU A 84 -3.15 -3.09 -12.69
C LEU A 84 -2.33 -4.35 -12.36
N ALA A 85 -1.25 -4.12 -11.64
CA ALA A 85 -0.55 -5.14 -10.87
C ALA A 85 -0.54 -4.70 -9.41
N PHE A 86 -0.70 -5.65 -8.51
CA PHE A 86 -0.65 -5.43 -7.07
C PHE A 86 0.55 -6.15 -6.50
N VAL A 87 1.22 -5.47 -5.57
CA VAL A 87 2.39 -6.00 -4.87
C VAL A 87 2.23 -5.71 -3.40
N SER A 88 2.35 -6.75 -2.59
CA SER A 88 2.50 -6.58 -1.15
C SER A 88 3.93 -6.89 -0.71
N LEU A 89 4.48 -6.02 0.15
CA LEU A 89 5.86 -6.10 0.64
C LEU A 89 5.98 -6.70 2.06
N GLY A 90 4.86 -6.88 2.76
CA GLY A 90 4.86 -7.22 4.18
C GLY A 90 5.10 -6.00 5.10
N ASN A 91 5.37 -6.27 6.37
CA ASN A 91 5.47 -5.24 7.41
C ASN A 91 6.74 -4.38 7.33
N LEU A 92 7.83 -4.90 6.76
CA LEU A 92 9.12 -4.19 6.70
C LEU A 92 9.69 -4.22 5.28
N PRO A 93 9.27 -3.30 4.40
CA PRO A 93 9.79 -3.20 3.04
C PRO A 93 11.32 -3.11 3.00
N THR A 94 11.95 -3.92 2.16
CA THR A 94 13.42 -3.97 2.03
C THR A 94 13.91 -3.35 0.73
N PRO A 95 15.16 -2.83 0.71
CA PRO A 95 15.75 -2.28 -0.52
C PRO A 95 15.82 -3.30 -1.67
N ALA A 96 15.96 -4.58 -1.36
CA ALA A 96 16.03 -5.66 -2.35
C ALA A 96 14.69 -5.81 -3.09
N GLN A 97 13.57 -5.87 -2.37
CA GLN A 97 12.22 -5.93 -2.94
C GLN A 97 11.97 -4.74 -3.90
N LEU A 98 12.26 -3.52 -3.44
CA LEU A 98 12.03 -2.29 -4.22
C LEU A 98 12.96 -2.19 -5.44
N SER A 99 14.20 -2.68 -5.32
CA SER A 99 15.14 -2.76 -6.44
C SER A 99 14.70 -3.78 -7.49
N TRP A 100 14.15 -4.92 -7.04
CA TRP A 100 13.54 -5.90 -7.92
C TRP A 100 12.32 -5.30 -8.64
N LEU A 101 11.41 -4.64 -7.92
CA LEU A 101 10.23 -4.00 -8.52
C LEU A 101 10.57 -2.96 -9.58
N ARG A 102 11.57 -2.12 -9.32
CA ARG A 102 12.09 -1.15 -10.29
C ARG A 102 12.57 -1.83 -11.57
N SER A 103 13.17 -3.01 -11.45
CA SER A 103 13.75 -3.78 -12.56
C SER A 103 12.69 -4.60 -13.31
N ALA A 104 11.71 -5.16 -12.60
CA ALA A 104 10.61 -5.95 -13.15
C ALA A 104 9.59 -5.07 -13.87
N PHE A 105 9.22 -3.93 -13.28
CA PHE A 105 8.18 -3.02 -13.78
C PHE A 105 8.77 -1.73 -14.37
N ARG A 106 9.73 -1.88 -15.30
CA ARG A 106 10.39 -0.74 -15.95
C ARG A 106 9.37 0.15 -16.65
N ARG A 107 9.49 1.47 -16.43
CA ARG A 107 8.66 2.53 -17.05
C ARG A 107 7.17 2.45 -16.69
N ARG A 108 6.77 1.68 -15.69
CA ARG A 108 5.39 1.65 -15.19
C ARG A 108 5.14 2.76 -14.18
N LYS A 109 3.86 3.12 -14.02
CA LYS A 109 3.42 4.00 -12.94
C LYS A 109 3.43 3.22 -11.63
N PHE A 110 3.79 3.88 -10.54
CA PHE A 110 3.73 3.30 -9.21
C PHE A 110 2.80 4.13 -8.33
N THR A 111 1.94 3.45 -7.59
CA THR A 111 1.07 4.01 -6.57
C THR A 111 1.36 3.30 -5.25
N LEU A 112 1.74 4.08 -4.23
CA LEU A 112 2.03 3.59 -2.89
C LEU A 112 0.78 3.71 -2.02
N VAL A 113 0.42 2.60 -1.39
CA VAL A 113 -0.78 2.45 -0.56
C VAL A 113 -0.34 1.90 0.78
N PHE A 114 0.48 2.68 1.47
CA PHE A 114 0.86 2.42 2.86
C PHE A 114 -0.10 3.13 3.82
N ALA A 115 -0.01 2.81 5.10
CA ALA A 115 -0.85 3.43 6.13
C ALA A 115 -0.80 4.98 6.12
N HIS A 116 -1.91 5.60 6.52
CA HIS A 116 -2.04 7.02 6.82
C HIS A 116 -1.51 7.35 8.23
N SER A 117 -0.29 6.91 8.52
CA SER A 117 0.44 7.19 9.76
C SER A 117 1.79 7.81 9.43
N LEU A 118 2.48 8.38 10.42
CA LEU A 118 3.85 8.89 10.23
C LEU A 118 4.76 7.82 9.60
N LEU A 119 4.74 6.60 10.13
CA LEU A 119 5.55 5.50 9.61
C LEU A 119 5.19 5.20 8.15
N GLY A 120 3.89 5.13 7.81
CA GLY A 120 3.47 4.91 6.43
C GLY A 120 3.91 6.02 5.48
N LYS A 121 3.87 7.29 5.91
CA LYS A 121 4.36 8.44 5.14
C LYS A 121 5.88 8.43 4.96
N LEU A 122 6.64 8.00 5.98
CA LEU A 122 8.10 7.80 5.88
C LEU A 122 8.44 6.63 4.95
N THR A 123 7.67 5.55 5.00
CA THR A 123 7.78 4.42 4.07
C THR A 123 7.50 4.88 2.64
N ASP A 124 6.50 5.75 2.41
CA ASP A 124 6.26 6.32 1.07
C ASP A 124 7.50 7.03 0.52
N ILE A 125 8.14 7.89 1.34
CA ILE A 125 9.37 8.62 0.96
C ILE A 125 10.50 7.64 0.62
N LYS A 126 10.77 6.69 1.52
CA LYS A 126 11.84 5.71 1.34
C LYS A 126 11.62 4.85 0.10
N ALA A 127 10.41 4.31 -0.06
CA ALA A 127 10.04 3.45 -1.18
C ALA A 127 10.09 4.22 -2.51
N ALA A 128 9.55 5.44 -2.54
CA ALA A 128 9.57 6.26 -3.75
C ALA A 128 11.00 6.59 -4.22
N CYS A 129 11.89 6.93 -3.29
CA CYS A 129 13.31 7.13 -3.61
C CYS A 129 13.95 5.86 -4.17
N LEU A 130 13.78 4.72 -3.51
CA LEU A 130 14.38 3.45 -3.93
C LEU A 130 13.86 2.98 -5.30
N LEU A 131 12.56 3.11 -5.57
CA LEU A 131 11.95 2.84 -6.88
C LEU A 131 12.51 3.74 -7.99
N LYS A 132 13.08 4.90 -7.65
CA LYS A 132 13.79 5.80 -8.57
C LYS A 132 15.31 5.66 -8.54
N GLY A 133 15.84 4.64 -7.85
CA GLY A 133 17.29 4.44 -7.74
C GLY A 133 17.99 5.52 -6.92
N LYS A 134 17.29 6.13 -5.97
CA LYS A 134 17.79 7.17 -5.08
C LYS A 134 17.87 6.63 -3.66
N THR A 135 18.91 7.02 -2.94
CA THR A 135 19.09 6.67 -1.53
C THR A 135 18.75 7.86 -0.66
N VAL A 136 17.87 7.65 0.32
CA VAL A 136 17.48 8.64 1.33
C VAL A 136 17.69 8.03 2.71
N SER A 137 18.19 8.82 3.66
CA SER A 137 18.29 8.44 5.07
C SER A 137 17.18 9.10 5.86
N LEU A 138 16.57 8.35 6.77
CA LEU A 138 15.47 8.80 7.64
C LEU A 138 15.89 8.55 9.08
N CYS A 139 15.73 9.55 9.94
CA CYS A 139 15.98 9.43 11.36
C CYS A 139 14.88 10.16 12.14
N TRP A 140 14.41 9.57 13.24
CA TRP A 140 13.47 10.22 14.13
C TRP A 140 14.23 10.82 15.31
N GLN A 141 14.25 12.15 15.42
CA GLN A 141 14.94 12.86 16.50
C GLN A 141 14.15 14.10 16.91
N LYS A 142 14.14 14.42 18.21
CA LYS A 142 13.51 15.65 18.74
C LYS A 142 12.06 15.87 18.26
N LYS A 143 11.28 14.78 18.14
CA LYS A 143 9.89 14.78 17.65
C LYS A 143 9.72 15.21 16.18
N LYS A 144 10.79 15.13 15.39
CA LYS A 144 10.79 15.42 13.96
C LYS A 144 11.40 14.26 13.18
N ALA A 145 10.97 14.11 11.94
CA ALA A 145 11.62 13.25 10.96
C ALA A 145 12.72 14.04 10.27
N ALA A 146 13.97 13.76 10.62
CA ALA A 146 15.14 14.25 9.90
C ALA A 146 15.33 13.38 8.65
N VAL A 147 15.23 14.00 7.48
CA VAL A 147 15.40 13.34 6.18
C VAL A 147 16.64 13.89 5.52
N SER A 148 17.56 13.00 5.12
CA SER A 148 18.80 13.39 4.43
C SER A 148 18.88 12.79 3.03
N TYR A 149 19.15 13.65 2.05
CA TYR A 149 19.31 13.28 0.65
C TYR A 149 20.38 14.15 -0.02
N GLN A 150 21.35 13.51 -0.68
CA GLN A 150 22.47 14.18 -1.37
C GLN A 150 23.19 15.25 -0.52
N GLY A 151 23.51 14.93 0.73
CA GLY A 151 24.23 15.82 1.65
C GLY A 151 23.39 16.97 2.23
N ARG A 152 22.12 17.11 1.83
CA ARG A 152 21.16 18.05 2.42
C ARG A 152 20.29 17.32 3.44
N THR A 153 19.93 18.01 4.52
CA THR A 153 19.01 17.52 5.54
C THR A 153 17.86 18.49 5.71
N ALA A 154 16.65 17.97 5.88
CA ALA A 154 15.45 18.74 6.22
C ALA A 154 14.67 18.00 7.31
N ASP A 155 14.16 18.76 8.27
CA ASP A 155 13.34 18.24 9.36
C ASP A 155 11.86 18.45 9.04
N PHE A 156 11.07 17.40 9.22
CA PHE A 156 9.63 17.43 9.02
C PHE A 156 8.92 17.16 10.34
N ASP A 157 7.99 18.05 10.70
CA ASP A 157 6.99 17.74 11.72
C ASP A 157 6.02 16.67 11.20
N GLU A 158 5.43 15.89 12.10
CA GLU A 158 4.55 14.77 11.74
C GLU A 158 3.38 15.17 10.82
N SER A 159 2.79 16.34 11.08
CA SER A 159 1.68 16.88 10.29
C SER A 159 2.08 17.24 8.86
N CYS A 160 3.34 17.62 8.63
CA CYS A 160 3.88 18.02 7.33
C CYS A 160 4.70 16.92 6.64
N CYS A 161 4.92 15.78 7.30
CA CYS A 161 5.68 14.68 6.73
C CYS A 161 4.85 13.99 5.64
N SER A 162 5.17 14.22 4.37
CA SER A 162 4.56 13.50 3.23
C SER A 162 5.51 13.45 2.05
N LEU A 163 5.26 12.53 1.11
CA LEU A 163 6.05 12.43 -0.13
C LEU A 163 6.09 13.77 -0.89
N HIS A 164 4.95 14.47 -0.94
CA HIS A 164 4.86 15.79 -1.59
C HIS A 164 5.74 16.85 -0.93
N HIS A 165 5.69 16.98 0.40
CA HIS A 165 6.53 17.95 1.11
C HIS A 165 8.01 17.61 1.00
N PHE A 166 8.35 16.32 1.02
CA PHE A 166 9.71 15.86 0.75
C PHE A 166 10.17 16.25 -0.66
N GLU A 167 9.38 15.97 -1.70
CA GLU A 167 9.71 16.37 -3.07
C GLU A 167 9.94 17.88 -3.19
N LYS A 168 9.08 18.69 -2.56
CA LYS A 168 9.22 20.15 -2.54
C LYS A 168 10.49 20.61 -1.82
N ALA A 169 10.81 20.06 -0.65
CA ALA A 169 11.97 20.46 0.13
C ALA A 169 13.31 20.15 -0.58
N PHE A 170 13.37 19.05 -1.31
CA PHE A 170 14.57 18.60 -2.01
C PHE A 170 14.60 18.95 -3.50
N GLY A 171 13.56 19.59 -4.04
CA GLY A 171 13.48 19.95 -5.46
C GLY A 171 13.42 18.73 -6.38
N LEU A 172 12.69 17.69 -5.96
CA LEU A 172 12.57 16.42 -6.68
C LEU A 172 11.23 16.29 -7.39
N ARG A 173 11.21 15.45 -8.43
CA ARG A 173 9.99 14.95 -9.06
C ARG A 173 10.13 13.46 -9.28
N LEU A 174 9.67 12.66 -8.32
CA LEU A 174 9.71 11.20 -8.38
C LEU A 174 8.56 10.68 -9.24
N GLY A 175 7.45 11.41 -9.36
CA GLY A 175 6.33 10.97 -10.23
C GLY A 175 5.75 9.63 -9.77
N ILE A 176 5.70 9.43 -8.46
CA ILE A 176 5.08 8.29 -7.78
C ILE A 176 3.86 8.82 -7.05
N ARG A 177 2.74 8.12 -7.18
CA ARG A 177 1.49 8.49 -6.50
C ARG A 177 1.45 7.85 -5.12
N THR A 178 0.72 8.49 -4.22
CA THR A 178 0.33 7.91 -2.93
C THR A 178 -1.20 7.91 -2.88
N SER A 179 -1.81 6.83 -2.39
CA SER A 179 -3.24 6.79 -2.08
C SER A 179 -3.42 6.52 -0.60
N LYS A 180 -4.18 7.38 0.07
CA LYS A 180 -4.45 7.32 1.51
C LYS A 180 -5.95 7.45 1.74
N PRO A 181 -6.53 6.67 2.67
CA PRO A 181 -7.90 6.90 3.11
C PRO A 181 -8.01 8.25 3.84
N ALA A 182 -9.16 8.91 3.70
CA ALA A 182 -9.36 10.26 4.25
C ALA A 182 -9.49 10.28 5.78
N LEU A 183 -10.23 9.32 6.35
CA LEU A 183 -10.60 9.30 7.77
C LEU A 183 -10.06 8.09 8.54
N HIS A 184 -9.39 7.16 7.87
CA HIS A 184 -8.92 5.91 8.45
C HIS A 184 -7.40 5.79 8.35
N VAL A 185 -6.82 4.84 9.07
CA VAL A 185 -5.38 4.57 8.99
C VAL A 185 -5.04 3.75 7.74
N THR A 186 -5.92 2.84 7.31
CA THR A 186 -5.72 1.98 6.13
C THR A 186 -7.02 1.83 5.34
N HIS A 187 -6.93 1.41 4.08
CA HIS A 187 -8.10 1.10 3.26
C HIS A 187 -8.82 -0.14 3.76
N LEU A 188 -8.12 -1.11 4.35
CA LEU A 188 -8.75 -2.26 4.98
C LEU A 188 -9.65 -1.85 6.16
N ILE A 189 -9.18 -0.95 7.03
CA ILE A 189 -9.99 -0.42 8.13
C ILE A 189 -11.17 0.38 7.59
N GLN A 190 -10.96 1.18 6.55
CA GLN A 190 -12.05 1.90 5.89
C GLN A 190 -13.10 0.93 5.36
N LEU A 191 -12.69 -0.11 4.64
CA LEU A 191 -13.60 -1.09 4.07
C LEU A 191 -14.40 -1.80 5.15
N GLN A 192 -13.75 -2.27 6.22
CA GLN A 192 -14.43 -2.88 7.37
C GLN A 192 -15.48 -1.95 7.99
N TYR A 193 -15.14 -0.67 8.14
CA TYR A 193 -16.06 0.34 8.67
C TYR A 193 -17.25 0.58 7.73
N ASP A 194 -17.01 0.73 6.44
CA ASP A 194 -18.05 0.94 5.43
C ASP A 194 -18.99 -0.28 5.33
N SER A 195 -18.46 -1.50 5.39
CA SER A 195 -19.25 -2.74 5.41
C SER A 195 -20.14 -2.84 6.66
N SER A 196 -19.61 -2.48 7.85
CA SER A 196 -20.38 -2.52 9.10
C SER A 196 -21.60 -1.59 9.11
N LYS A 197 -21.58 -0.52 8.30
CA LYS A 197 -22.71 0.40 8.14
C LYS A 197 -23.81 -0.15 7.24
N ILE A 198 -23.49 -1.09 6.35
CA ILE A 198 -24.48 -1.73 5.47
C ILE A 198 -25.36 -2.66 6.29
N ASP A 199 -24.78 -3.35 7.28
CA ASP A 199 -25.50 -4.26 8.19
C ASP A 199 -26.38 -3.53 9.23
N TYR A 200 -26.12 -2.24 9.47
CA TYR A 200 -26.93 -1.37 10.31
C TYR A 200 -27.36 -0.12 9.54
N PRO A 201 -28.39 -0.21 8.68
CA PRO A 201 -28.99 0.99 8.13
C PRO A 201 -29.45 1.84 9.31
N GLN A 202 -28.78 2.97 9.53
CA GLN A 202 -29.23 3.95 10.51
C GLN A 202 -30.68 4.26 10.15
N ALA A 203 -31.59 3.92 11.08
CA ALA A 203 -32.96 4.39 11.05
C ALA A 203 -32.87 5.92 10.98
N ARG A 204 -33.02 6.46 9.78
CA ARG A 204 -33.14 7.90 9.56
C ARG A 204 -34.43 8.32 10.26
N ALA A 205 -34.28 8.92 11.43
CA ALA A 205 -35.31 9.72 12.08
C ALA A 205 -35.41 11.09 11.40
#